data_AF-A0A0G0MX57-F1
#
_entry.id   AF-A0A0G0MX57-F1
#
_cell.length_a   1.000
_cell.length_b   1.000
_cell.length_c   1.000
_cell.angle_alpha   90.00
_cell.angle_beta   90.00
_cell.angle_gamma   90.00
#
_symmetry.space_group_name_H-M   'P 1'
#
loop_
_entity.id
_entity.type
_entity.pdbx_description
1 polymer ?
#
loop_
_entity_poly.entity_id
_entity_poly.type
_entity_poly.pdbx_seq_one_letter_code
_entity_poly.pdbx_strand_id
1 'polypeptide(L)'
;MSSSSFSPTFHSDFSSSRLGKGTNVKLKLGPVTVLVLIMALVAGMGVLSLTQLNSMSTQGYLIKELEDKNKGLVEDSEINSMLILQARSLESIAKSDIVLSMQEPSNVYYLGNLTGLASADGS
;
A
#
# COMPACT_ATOMS: atom_id res chain seq x y z
N MET A 1 24.90 35.65 42.52
CA MET A 1 23.76 36.01 41.64
C MET A 1 22.76 34.86 41.76
N SER A 2 21.63 35.12 42.43
CA SER A 2 20.63 34.12 42.80
C SER A 2 19.53 34.12 41.74
N SER A 3 19.39 33.04 40.98
CA SER A 3 18.30 32.85 40.03
C SER A 3 17.14 32.16 40.75
N SER A 4 16.19 32.95 41.23
CA SER A 4 14.89 32.47 41.71
C SER A 4 14.07 31.96 40.54
N SER A 5 13.82 30.65 40.51
CA SER A 5 12.91 29.97 39.59
C SER A 5 11.47 30.43 39.86
N PHE A 6 10.87 31.01 38.83
CA PHE A 6 9.47 31.38 38.76
C PHE A 6 8.64 30.11 38.51
N SER A 7 7.83 29.70 39.49
CA SER A 7 6.92 28.57 39.36
C SER A 7 5.48 29.11 39.34
N PRO A 8 4.71 28.95 38.25
CA PRO A 8 3.32 29.39 38.21
C PRO A 8 2.43 28.39 38.97
N THR A 9 1.86 28.83 40.08
CA THR A 9 0.75 28.16 40.77
C THR A 9 -0.51 28.24 39.90
N PHE A 10 -0.84 27.12 39.24
CA PHE A 10 -2.11 26.93 38.55
C PHE A 10 -3.23 26.78 39.60
N HIS A 11 -3.98 27.86 39.85
CA HIS A 11 -5.25 27.77 40.57
C HIS A 11 -6.31 27.19 39.64
N SER A 12 -6.64 25.93 39.83
CA SER A 12 -7.83 25.31 39.25
C SER A 12 -9.07 25.75 40.03
N ASP A 13 -9.54 26.97 39.78
CA ASP A 13 -10.88 27.40 40.20
C ASP A 13 -11.92 26.74 39.29
N PHE A 14 -12.17 25.45 39.54
CA PHE A 14 -13.30 24.74 38.97
C PHE A 14 -14.55 25.15 39.73
N SER A 15 -15.07 26.33 39.37
CA SER A 15 -16.37 26.82 39.82
C SER A 15 -17.46 25.87 39.33
N SER A 16 -17.86 24.93 40.19
CA SER A 16 -18.98 24.01 40.01
C SER A 16 -20.29 24.79 40.08
N SER A 17 -20.55 25.53 39.02
CA SER A 17 -21.80 26.25 38.81
C SER A 17 -22.95 25.26 38.67
N ARG A 18 -23.70 25.18 39.77
CA ARG A 18 -25.16 25.01 39.81
C ARG A 18 -25.66 23.76 39.10
N LEU A 19 -25.63 22.68 39.88
CA LEU A 19 -26.52 21.53 39.77
C LEU A 19 -27.98 22.05 39.65
N GLY A 20 -28.43 22.21 38.41
CA GLY A 20 -29.81 22.56 38.09
C GLY A 20 -30.74 21.52 38.68
N LYS A 21 -31.76 21.99 39.39
CA LYS A 21 -32.88 21.20 39.92
C LYS A 21 -33.30 20.13 38.92
N GLY A 22 -33.03 18.86 39.25
CA GLY A 22 -33.60 17.72 38.55
C GLY A 22 -35.12 17.75 38.73
N THR A 23 -35.83 18.21 37.70
CA THR A 23 -37.26 17.97 37.57
C THR A 23 -37.44 16.46 37.47
N ASN A 24 -37.87 15.84 38.57
CA ASN A 24 -38.30 14.44 38.58
C ASN A 24 -39.63 14.35 37.83
N VAL A 25 -39.57 14.40 36.50
CA VAL A 25 -40.72 14.16 35.64
C VAL A 25 -40.97 12.66 35.68
N LYS A 26 -41.93 12.23 36.52
CA LYS A 26 -42.44 10.86 36.50
C LYS A 26 -43.27 10.67 35.23
N LEU A 27 -42.60 10.45 34.11
CA LEU A 27 -43.23 10.07 32.84
C LEU A 27 -43.84 8.67 33.02
N LYS A 28 -45.16 8.62 33.19
CA LYS A 28 -45.92 7.37 33.04
C LYS A 28 -45.99 7.05 31.54
N LEU A 29 -44.94 6.44 31.02
CA LEU A 29 -44.91 5.92 29.66
C LEU A 29 -45.90 4.76 29.56
N GLY A 30 -46.91 4.90 28.71
CA GLY A 30 -47.85 3.83 28.42
C GLY A 30 -47.18 2.71 27.60
N PRO A 31 -47.71 1.47 27.65
CA PRO A 31 -47.11 0.33 26.94
C PRO A 31 -46.95 0.57 25.43
N VAL A 32 -47.87 1.33 24.82
CA VAL A 32 -47.80 1.72 23.41
C VAL A 32 -46.61 2.65 23.12
N THR A 33 -46.33 3.61 24.01
CA THR A 33 -45.19 4.53 23.84
C THR A 33 -43.84 3.82 23.95
N VAL A 34 -43.76 2.77 24.77
CA VAL A 34 -42.56 1.93 24.89
C VAL A 34 -42.32 1.14 23.60
N LEU A 35 -43.38 0.56 23.01
CA LEU A 35 -43.29 -0.15 21.73
C LEU A 35 -42.82 0.76 20.58
N VAL A 36 -43.37 1.97 20.50
CA VAL A 36 -42.96 2.97 19.49
C VAL A 36 -41.50 3.39 19.68
N LEU A 37 -41.05 3.54 20.93
CA LEU A 37 -39.66 3.90 21.23
C LEU A 37 -38.68 2.78 20.84
N ILE A 38 -39.05 1.51 21.06
CA ILE A 38 -38.24 0.36 20.62
C ILE A 38 -38.17 0.30 19.10
N MET A 39 -39.31 0.47 18.40
CA MET A 39 -39.34 0.55 16.93
C MET A 39 -38.44 1.66 16.39
N ALA A 40 -38.48 2.84 17.01
CA ALA A 40 -37.62 3.97 16.64
C ALA A 40 -36.13 3.68 16.86
N LEU A 41 -35.78 3.00 17.96
CA LEU A 41 -34.41 2.58 18.27
C LEU A 41 -33.88 1.57 17.25
N VAL A 42 -34.70 0.56 16.90
CA VAL A 42 -34.35 -0.44 15.88
C VAL A 42 -34.17 0.20 14.51
N ALA A 43 -35.08 1.11 14.12
CA ALA A 43 -34.97 1.86 12.88
C ALA A 43 -33.70 2.74 12.86
N GLY A 44 -33.39 3.43 13.97
CA GLY A 44 -32.18 4.23 14.10
C GLY A 44 -30.90 3.40 13.99
N MET A 45 -30.83 2.24 14.64
CA MET A 45 -29.73 1.29 14.48
C MET A 45 -29.60 0.79 13.04
N GLY A 46 -30.72 0.53 12.35
CA GLY A 46 -30.73 0.14 10.95
C GLY A 46 -30.09 1.19 10.04
N VAL A 47 -30.45 2.47 10.22
CA VAL A 47 -29.88 3.58 9.43
C VAL A 47 -28.39 3.77 9.70
N LEU A 48 -27.97 3.67 10.97
CA LEU A 48 -26.56 3.73 11.35
C LEU A 48 -25.76 2.58 10.72
N SER A 49 -26.30 1.37 10.73
CA SER A 49 -25.67 0.19 10.12
C SER A 49 -25.50 0.36 8.60
N LEU A 50 -26.52 0.87 7.90
CA LEU A 50 -26.44 1.17 6.47
C LEU A 50 -25.38 2.22 6.15
N THR A 51 -25.26 3.25 7.00
CA THR A 51 -24.25 4.31 6.83
C THR A 51 -22.84 3.77 7.02
N GLN A 52 -22.64 2.90 8.02
CA GLN A 52 -21.35 2.25 8.26
C GLN A 52 -20.96 1.31 7.11
N LEU A 53 -21.91 0.55 6.56
CA LEU A 53 -21.67 -0.34 5.41
C LEU A 53 -21.25 0.45 4.16
N ASN A 54 -21.89 1.58 3.87
CA ASN A 54 -21.49 2.44 2.76
C ASN A 54 -20.09 3.05 2.97
N SER A 55 -19.77 3.47 4.19
CA SER A 55 -18.45 3.99 4.53
C SER A 55 -17.37 2.90 4.38
N MET A 56 -17.62 1.70 4.89
CA MET A 56 -16.71 0.56 4.83
C MET A 56 -16.49 0.09 3.38
N SER A 57 -17.55 0.09 2.55
CA SER A 57 -17.44 -0.24 1.12
C SER A 57 -16.60 0.78 0.35
N THR A 58 -16.78 2.08 0.64
CA THR A 58 -16.00 3.15 0.02
C THR A 58 -14.53 3.10 0.44
N GLN A 59 -14.27 2.85 1.73
CA GLN A 59 -12.91 2.65 2.23
C GLN A 59 -12.25 1.41 1.62
N GLY A 60 -12.98 0.31 1.45
CA GLY A 60 -12.49 -0.90 0.79
C GLY A 60 -12.06 -0.66 -0.66
N TYR A 61 -12.81 0.16 -1.41
CA TYR A 61 -12.44 0.53 -2.78
C TYR A 61 -11.14 1.34 -2.81
N LEU A 62 -11.01 2.34 -1.92
CA LEU A 62 -9.80 3.17 -1.83
C LEU A 62 -8.57 2.36 -1.41
N ILE A 63 -8.72 1.41 -0.48
CA ILE A 63 -7.64 0.52 -0.07
C ILE A 63 -7.20 -0.36 -1.25
N LYS A 64 -8.16 -0.94 -1.97
CA LYS A 64 -7.86 -1.77 -3.14
C LYS A 64 -7.15 -0.99 -4.24
N GLU A 65 -7.58 0.25 -4.51
CA GLU A 65 -6.91 1.11 -5.48
C GLU A 65 -5.46 1.44 -5.07
N LEU A 66 -5.22 1.68 -3.77
CA LEU A 66 -3.88 1.90 -3.24
C LEU A 66 -3.01 0.64 -3.31
N GLU A 67 -3.58 -0.53 -3.05
CA GLU A 67 -2.89 -1.82 -3.13
C GLU A 67 -2.49 -2.14 -4.58
N ASP A 68 -3.39 -1.95 -5.54
CA ASP A 68 -3.11 -2.15 -6.97
C ASP A 68 -2.01 -1.19 -7.46
N LYS A 69 -2.05 0.08 -7.03
CA LYS A 69 -0.97 1.04 -7.34
C LYS A 69 0.37 0.61 -6.73
N ASN A 70 0.38 0.20 -5.47
CA ASN A 70 1.61 -0.24 -4.81
C ASN A 70 2.22 -1.45 -5.53
N LYS A 71 1.38 -2.42 -5.91
CA LYS A 71 1.82 -3.58 -6.70
C LYS A 71 2.45 -3.17 -8.04
N GLY A 72 1.84 -2.22 -8.75
CA GLY A 72 2.41 -1.68 -10.00
C GLY A 72 3.78 -1.01 -9.78
N LEU A 73 3.93 -0.20 -8.73
CA LEU A 73 5.23 0.42 -8.41
C LEU A 73 6.31 -0.61 -8.06
N VAL A 74 5.96 -1.69 -7.37
CA VAL A 74 6.91 -2.77 -7.05
C VAL A 74 7.34 -3.50 -8.31
N GLU A 75 6.41 -3.79 -9.22
CA GLU A 75 6.71 -4.43 -10.51
C GLU A 75 7.62 -3.54 -11.38
N ASP A 76 7.34 -2.24 -11.48
CA ASP A 76 8.19 -1.28 -12.19
C ASP A 76 9.60 -1.19 -11.57
N SER A 77 9.69 -1.25 -10.25
CA SER A 77 10.97 -1.27 -9.52
C SER A 77 11.77 -2.53 -9.79
N GLU A 78 11.11 -3.68 -9.88
CA GLU A 78 11.73 -4.96 -10.21
C GLU A 78 12.26 -4.96 -11.65
N ILE A 79 11.44 -4.49 -12.61
CA ILE A 79 11.84 -4.34 -14.02
C ILE A 79 13.07 -3.41 -14.13
N ASN A 80 13.04 -2.25 -13.47
CA ASN A 80 14.18 -1.33 -13.49
C ASN A 80 15.43 -1.95 -12.89
N SER A 81 15.30 -2.71 -11.80
CA SER A 81 16.44 -3.41 -11.18
C SER A 81 17.03 -4.45 -12.14
N MET A 82 16.19 -5.20 -12.84
CA MET A 82 16.62 -6.15 -13.87
C MET A 82 17.36 -5.46 -15.02
N LEU A 83 16.83 -4.33 -15.52
CA LEU A 83 17.46 -3.55 -16.59
C LEU A 83 18.83 -3.00 -16.15
N ILE A 84 18.94 -2.50 -14.92
CA ILE A 84 20.22 -2.03 -14.36
C ILE A 84 21.23 -3.18 -14.29
N LEU A 85 20.81 -4.38 -13.87
CA LEU A 85 21.67 -5.55 -13.81
C LEU A 85 22.13 -5.98 -15.21
N GLN A 86 21.25 -5.95 -16.21
CA GLN A 86 21.64 -6.22 -17.60
C GLN A 86 22.61 -5.17 -18.15
N ALA A 87 22.36 -3.89 -17.88
CA ALA A 87 23.27 -2.82 -18.30
C ALA A 87 24.66 -2.99 -17.68
N ARG A 88 24.73 -3.33 -16.39
CA ARG A 88 26.00 -3.62 -15.69
C ARG A 88 26.69 -4.87 -16.22
N SER A 89 25.95 -5.94 -16.53
CA SER A 89 26.55 -7.14 -17.10
C SER A 89 27.09 -6.88 -18.50
N LEU A 90 26.36 -6.16 -19.35
CA LEU A 90 26.84 -5.71 -20.66
C LEU A 90 28.07 -4.81 -20.55
N GLU A 91 28.06 -3.85 -19.62
CA GLU A 91 29.21 -2.98 -19.36
C GLU A 91 30.44 -3.80 -18.92
N SER A 92 30.24 -4.78 -18.03
CA SER A 92 31.31 -5.68 -17.60
C SER A 92 31.85 -6.54 -18.74
N ILE A 93 31.00 -7.02 -19.65
CA ILE A 93 31.41 -7.79 -20.82
C ILE A 93 32.20 -6.90 -21.78
N ALA A 94 31.68 -5.70 -22.07
CA ALA A 94 32.32 -4.74 -22.98
C ALA A 94 33.69 -4.26 -22.47
N LYS A 95 33.86 -4.14 -21.15
CA LYS A 95 35.13 -3.78 -20.51
C LYS A 95 36.06 -4.96 -20.29
N SER A 96 35.63 -6.19 -20.56
CA SER A 96 36.50 -7.36 -20.38
C SER A 96 37.61 -7.37 -21.44
N ASP A 97 38.85 -7.64 -21.01
CA ASP A 97 40.02 -7.68 -21.90
C ASP A 97 39.87 -8.70 -23.04
N ILE A 98 39.05 -9.74 -22.84
CA ILE A 98 38.73 -10.75 -23.85
C ILE A 98 37.94 -10.16 -25.01
N VAL A 99 36.97 -9.27 -24.72
CA VAL A 99 36.16 -8.61 -25.76
C VAL A 99 36.92 -7.47 -26.41
N LEU A 100 37.72 -6.71 -25.65
CA LEU A 100 38.58 -5.66 -26.21
C LEU A 100 39.67 -6.21 -27.13
N SER A 101 40.06 -7.48 -26.95
CA SER A 101 40.99 -8.19 -27.84
C SER A 101 40.31 -9.02 -28.93
N MET A 102 38.97 -9.03 -29.01
CA MET A 102 38.25 -9.63 -30.13
C MET A 102 38.43 -8.77 -31.39
N GLN A 103 39.09 -9.33 -32.40
CA GLN A 103 39.20 -8.75 -33.73
C GLN A 103 38.08 -9.31 -34.62
N GLU A 104 37.40 -8.45 -35.38
CA GLU A 104 36.38 -8.88 -36.32
C GLU A 104 37.01 -9.80 -37.39
N PRO A 105 36.54 -11.06 -37.55
CA PRO A 105 37.16 -11.99 -38.47
C PRO A 105 36.95 -11.51 -39.91
N SER A 106 38.04 -11.22 -40.62
CA SER A 106 38.01 -10.69 -41.99
C SER A 106 37.43 -11.63 -43.03
N ASN A 107 37.35 -12.94 -42.74
CA ASN A 107 36.71 -13.94 -43.58
C ASN A 107 36.00 -14.99 -42.72
N VAL A 108 34.67 -15.00 -42.81
CA VAL A 108 33.83 -16.06 -42.22
C VAL A 108 33.64 -17.12 -43.31
N TYR A 109 34.44 -18.19 -43.25
CA TYR A 109 34.23 -19.36 -44.11
C TYR A 109 33.12 -20.22 -43.50
N TYR A 110 31.92 -20.11 -44.06
CA TYR A 110 30.86 -21.06 -43.80
C TYR A 110 31.27 -22.40 -44.42
N LEU A 111 31.45 -23.43 -43.60
CA LEU A 111 31.59 -24.80 -44.10
C LEU A 111 30.27 -25.22 -44.75
N GLY A 112 30.16 -24.95 -46.05
CA GLY A 112 29.11 -25.52 -46.90
C GLY A 112 29.30 -27.03 -46.95
N ASN A 113 28.34 -27.76 -46.38
CA ASN A 113 28.12 -29.21 -46.48
C ASN A 113 29.37 -30.11 -46.36
N LEU A 114 29.55 -30.69 -45.17
CA LEU A 114 30.28 -31.96 -44.97
C LEU A 114 29.54 -33.15 -45.64
N THR A 115 29.29 -33.07 -46.94
CA THR A 115 28.80 -34.22 -47.74
C THR A 115 29.92 -34.87 -48.56
N GLY A 116 31.14 -34.30 -48.55
CA GLY A 116 32.27 -34.80 -49.36
C GLY A 116 33.35 -35.61 -48.63
N LEU A 117 33.38 -35.66 -47.30
CA LEU A 117 34.46 -36.31 -46.53
C LEU A 117 34.13 -37.72 -46.04
N ALA A 118 32.93 -38.23 -46.32
CA ALA A 118 32.52 -39.60 -45.95
C ALA A 118 32.54 -40.60 -47.13
N SER A 119 32.89 -40.17 -48.35
CA SER A 119 32.84 -41.01 -49.56
C SER A 119 34.20 -41.25 -50.24
N ALA A 120 35.31 -40.83 -49.63
CA ALA A 120 36.66 -40.99 -50.19
C ALA A 120 37.56 -41.94 -49.37
N ASP A 121 36.96 -42.88 -48.62
CA ASP A 121 37.70 -44.01 -48.04
C ASP A 121 36.85 -45.29 -48.16
N GLY A 122 36.82 -45.85 -49.37
CA GLY A 122 36.05 -47.05 -49.68
C GLY A 122 36.12 -47.39 -51.17
N SER A 123 37.08 -48.26 -51.50
CA SER A 123 37.40 -48.94 -52.78
C SER A 123 38.08 -48.14 -53.88
#